data_AF-A0A7R9LHC1-F1
#
_entry.id   AF-A0A7R9LHC1-F1
#
_cell.length_a   1.000
_cell.length_b   1.000
_cell.length_c   1.000
_cell.angle_alpha   90.00
_cell.angle_beta   90.00
_cell.angle_gamma   90.00
#
_symmetry.space_group_name_H-M   'P 1'
#
loop_
_entity.id
_entity.type
_entity.pdbx_description
1 polymer ?
#
loop_
_entity_poly.entity_id
_entity_poly.type
_entity_poly.pdbx_seq_one_letter_code
_entity_poly.pdbx_strand_id
1 'polypeptide(L)'
;MWSNVWNDSLSKEWQFNTTVALIEWIDDLERDRMPSLILNSLITNTTLHSKDWRLKNVTSAELVELMQWSDLLLFDYLTGNYDRVASMQDAALKQNNTTILKETIHNLVKSTKTNSIWMIDNESGFLDAYWLMYSQKNGNESKFFQDFHDSVLNTNCIFRRSTVEHLRLLRSHPNPNKLLIDFIVQYEPTFKRQLSLIKTDYLRYFTQYFRQRIDRVFNHFDNCKVITSVTH
;
A
#
# COMPACT_ATOMS: atom_id res chain seq x y z
N MET A 1 6.39 28.81 -15.38
CA MET A 1 6.89 27.65 -14.63
C MET A 1 6.92 26.40 -15.53
N TRP A 2 5.80 26.00 -16.14
CA TRP A 2 5.75 24.87 -17.09
C TRP A 2 6.51 25.04 -18.41
N SER A 3 6.68 26.27 -18.89
CA SER A 3 7.48 26.59 -20.07
C SER A 3 8.95 26.19 -19.93
N ASN A 4 9.50 26.25 -18.71
CA ASN A 4 10.90 25.93 -18.46
C ASN A 4 11.11 24.42 -18.38
N VAL A 5 10.16 23.67 -17.79
CA VAL A 5 10.15 22.21 -17.79
C VAL A 5 10.05 21.66 -19.22
N TRP A 6 9.22 22.30 -20.05
CA TRP A 6 9.09 21.94 -21.47
C TRP A 6 10.40 22.15 -22.24
N ASN A 7 11.07 23.30 -22.05
CA ASN A 7 12.33 23.59 -22.72
C ASN A 7 13.47 22.67 -22.26
N ASP A 8 13.54 22.33 -20.97
CA ASP A 8 14.50 21.34 -20.46
C ASP A 8 14.22 19.93 -21.01
N SER A 9 12.95 19.57 -21.23
CA SER A 9 12.58 18.26 -21.78
C SER A 9 13.02 18.07 -23.24
N LEU A 10 13.04 19.15 -24.03
CA LEU A 10 13.52 19.13 -25.42
C LEU A 10 15.05 18.92 -25.53
N SER A 11 15.79 19.21 -24.46
CA SER A 11 17.27 19.06 -24.42
C SER A 11 17.73 17.64 -24.06
N LYS A 12 16.82 16.81 -23.54
CA LYS A 12 17.06 15.41 -23.21
C LYS A 12 16.32 14.55 -24.24
N GLU A 13 16.80 13.35 -24.55
CA GLU A 13 16.35 12.48 -25.65
C GLU A 13 14.92 11.91 -25.48
N TRP A 14 13.96 12.70 -25.01
CA TRP A 14 12.57 12.31 -24.85
C TRP A 14 11.96 12.04 -26.23
N GLN A 15 11.50 10.80 -26.41
CA GLN A 15 10.81 10.42 -27.64
C GLN A 15 9.49 11.20 -27.73
N PHE A 16 9.21 11.74 -28.92
CA PHE A 16 7.92 12.34 -29.21
C PHE A 16 6.78 11.35 -28.93
N ASN A 17 5.66 11.84 -28.39
CA ASN A 17 4.48 11.05 -28.02
C ASN A 17 4.66 10.07 -26.84
N THR A 18 5.64 10.32 -25.96
CA THR A 18 5.78 9.60 -24.69
C THR A 18 4.67 10.00 -23.71
N THR A 19 4.10 9.02 -22.99
CA THR A 19 3.16 9.28 -21.90
C THR A 19 3.94 9.50 -20.60
N VAL A 20 3.61 10.55 -19.87
CA VAL A 20 4.23 10.88 -18.58
C VAL A 20 3.15 11.08 -17.51
N ALA A 21 3.48 10.74 -16.26
CA ALA A 21 2.69 11.14 -15.11
C ALA A 21 3.20 12.49 -14.59
N LEU A 22 2.29 13.45 -14.41
CA LEU A 22 2.58 14.73 -13.77
C LEU A 22 2.02 14.69 -12.36
N ILE A 23 2.90 14.88 -11.39
CA ILE A 23 2.55 14.86 -9.97
C ILE A 23 2.85 16.24 -9.41
N GLU A 24 1.90 16.79 -8.65
CA GLU A 24 2.08 18.06 -7.97
C GLU A 24 3.22 17.96 -6.96
N TRP A 25 4.10 18.95 -6.96
CA TRP A 25 5.16 19.06 -5.96
C TRP A 25 4.58 19.51 -4.62
N ILE A 26 5.01 18.86 -3.54
CA ILE A 26 4.55 19.15 -2.19
C ILE A 26 5.76 19.46 -1.31
N ASP A 27 5.76 20.63 -0.69
CA ASP A 27 6.84 21.09 0.18
C ASP A 27 6.76 20.50 1.60
N ASP A 28 7.86 20.65 2.35
CA ASP A 28 7.95 20.34 3.78
C ASP A 28 7.68 18.87 4.11
N LEU A 29 8.29 17.98 3.32
CA LEU A 29 8.20 16.54 3.45
C LEU A 29 9.51 15.94 3.97
N GLU A 30 9.42 15.10 5.00
CA GLU A 30 10.54 14.34 5.55
C GLU A 30 10.29 12.84 5.40
N ARG A 31 11.36 12.04 5.25
CA ARG A 31 11.24 10.58 5.19
C ARG A 31 10.64 10.03 6.48
N ASP A 32 9.70 9.10 6.35
CA ASP A 32 9.02 8.50 7.50
C ASP A 32 9.45 7.04 7.71
N ARG A 33 9.18 6.52 8.91
CA ARG A 33 9.55 5.16 9.33
C ARG A 33 8.39 4.48 10.05
N MET A 34 8.42 3.15 10.08
CA MET A 34 7.38 2.37 10.75
C MET A 34 7.27 2.70 12.25
N PRO A 35 6.05 2.96 12.79
CA PRO A 35 5.84 3.18 14.20
C PRO A 35 6.30 1.98 15.01
N SER A 36 6.91 2.24 16.16
CA SER A 36 7.49 1.21 17.03
C SER A 36 6.50 0.10 17.40
N LEU A 37 5.21 0.44 17.60
CA LEU A 37 4.16 -0.52 17.91
C LEU A 37 3.94 -1.53 16.77
N ILE A 38 3.83 -1.06 15.53
CA ILE A 38 3.66 -1.91 14.34
C ILE A 38 4.93 -2.72 14.10
N LEU A 39 6.10 -2.07 14.18
CA LEU A 39 7.40 -2.70 13.98
C LEU A 39 7.64 -3.83 14.97
N ASN A 40 7.39 -3.59 16.26
CA ASN A 40 7.53 -4.62 17.28
C ASN A 40 6.57 -5.78 17.02
N SER A 41 5.33 -5.49 16.59
CA SER A 41 4.35 -6.50 16.22
C SER A 41 4.81 -7.33 15.02
N LEU A 42 5.41 -6.71 14.00
CA LEU A 42 5.99 -7.40 12.85
C LEU A 42 7.16 -8.32 13.25
N ILE A 43 8.12 -7.81 14.03
CA ILE A 43 9.31 -8.56 14.44
C ILE A 43 8.96 -9.73 15.36
N THR A 44 8.00 -9.53 16.27
CA THR A 44 7.59 -10.56 17.25
C THR A 44 6.48 -11.48 16.74
N ASN A 45 5.99 -11.26 15.52
CA ASN A 45 4.84 -11.95 14.94
C ASN A 45 3.61 -11.90 15.88
N THR A 46 3.31 -10.72 16.41
CA THR A 46 2.17 -10.46 17.29
C THR A 46 1.24 -9.41 16.69
N THR A 47 -0.04 -9.45 17.06
CA THR A 47 -1.04 -8.51 16.57
C THR A 47 -1.33 -7.43 17.61
N LEU A 48 -1.36 -6.17 17.19
CA LEU A 48 -1.76 -5.04 18.01
C LEU A 48 -3.30 -4.93 18.02
N HIS A 49 -3.91 -5.05 19.20
CA HIS A 49 -5.37 -4.95 19.38
C HIS A 49 -5.77 -3.67 20.11
N SER A 50 -7.04 -3.27 20.01
CA SER A 50 -7.56 -2.05 20.68
C SER A 50 -7.47 -2.08 22.21
N LYS A 51 -7.41 -3.27 22.82
CA LYS A 51 -7.26 -3.47 24.28
C LYS A 51 -5.81 -3.71 24.71
N ASP A 52 -4.85 -3.60 23.79
CA ASP A 52 -3.45 -3.88 24.10
C ASP A 52 -2.90 -2.90 25.14
N TRP A 53 -2.20 -3.42 26.16
CA TRP A 53 -1.63 -2.61 27.23
C TRP A 53 -0.61 -1.60 26.72
N ARG A 54 0.05 -1.89 25.59
CA ARG A 54 1.01 -1.01 24.93
C ARG A 54 0.37 0.31 24.51
N LEU A 55 -0.96 0.36 24.34
CA LEU A 55 -1.71 1.56 23.97
C LEU A 55 -2.02 2.48 25.15
N LYS A 56 -1.88 2.03 26.41
CA LYS A 56 -2.29 2.80 27.59
C LYS A 56 -1.58 4.15 27.73
N ASN A 57 -0.34 4.24 27.25
CA ASN A 57 0.51 5.42 27.39
C ASN A 57 0.76 6.14 26.04
N VAL A 58 0.00 5.79 25.00
CA VAL A 58 0.15 6.38 23.67
C VAL A 58 -0.57 7.73 23.64
N THR A 59 0.12 8.76 23.17
CA THR A 59 -0.44 10.10 22.99
C THR A 59 -1.46 10.13 21.85
N SER A 60 -2.30 11.16 21.79
CA SER A 60 -3.23 11.34 20.67
C SER A 60 -2.51 11.46 19.32
N ALA A 61 -1.32 12.07 19.30
CA ALA A 61 -0.52 12.21 18.08
C ALA A 61 0.00 10.85 17.58
N GLU A 62 0.54 10.03 18.48
CA GLU A 62 0.99 8.67 18.15
C GLU A 62 -0.18 7.76 17.75
N LEU A 63 -1.37 7.94 18.34
CA LEU A 63 -2.57 7.21 17.91
C LEU A 63 -3.00 7.62 16.51
N VAL A 64 -2.94 8.91 16.17
CA VAL A 64 -3.21 9.40 14.81
C VAL A 64 -2.19 8.83 13.82
N GLU A 65 -0.91 8.83 14.15
CA GLU A 65 0.15 8.20 13.35
C GLU A 65 -0.14 6.70 13.13
N LEU A 66 -0.49 5.97 14.19
CA LEU A 66 -0.88 4.56 14.09
C LEU A 66 -2.08 4.35 13.16
N MET A 67 -3.07 5.25 13.18
CA MET A 67 -4.24 5.17 12.29
C MET A 67 -3.90 5.48 10.83
N GLN A 68 -3.00 6.43 10.58
CA GLN A 68 -2.52 6.70 9.21
C GLN A 68 -1.74 5.49 8.67
N TRP A 69 -0.87 4.91 9.50
CA TRP A 69 -0.16 3.68 9.14
C TRP A 69 -1.12 2.51 8.93
N SER A 70 -2.15 2.36 9.74
CA SER A 70 -3.16 1.31 9.50
C SER A 70 -3.81 1.44 8.12
N ASP A 71 -4.12 2.65 7.67
CA ASP A 71 -4.67 2.85 6.33
C ASP A 71 -3.63 2.55 5.25
N LEU A 72 -2.38 2.99 5.44
CA LEU A 72 -1.26 2.66 4.56
C LEU A 72 -1.09 1.15 4.39
N LEU A 73 -1.09 0.38 5.49
CA LEU A 73 -0.92 -1.07 5.43
C LEU A 73 -2.06 -1.74 4.65
N LEU A 74 -3.31 -1.27 4.83
CA LEU A 74 -4.44 -1.75 4.04
C LEU A 74 -4.33 -1.32 2.57
N PHE A 75 -3.86 -0.10 2.29
CA PHE A 75 -3.66 0.40 0.95
C PHE A 75 -2.59 -0.41 0.21
N ASP A 76 -1.42 -0.61 0.81
CA ASP A 76 -0.35 -1.43 0.24
C ASP A 76 -0.80 -2.88 0.10
N TYR A 77 -1.57 -3.42 1.05
CA TYR A 77 -2.17 -4.74 0.90
C TYR A 77 -3.09 -4.81 -0.31
N LEU A 78 -4.02 -3.87 -0.49
CA LEU A 78 -5.01 -3.93 -1.57
C LEU A 78 -4.43 -3.59 -2.95
N THR A 79 -3.46 -2.69 -3.01
CA THR A 79 -2.74 -2.37 -4.25
C THR A 79 -1.67 -3.42 -4.58
N GLY A 80 -1.20 -4.16 -3.57
CA GLY A 80 -0.06 -5.05 -3.72
C GLY A 80 1.28 -4.33 -3.78
N ASN A 81 1.36 -3.07 -3.32
CA ASN A 81 2.60 -2.30 -3.41
C ASN A 81 3.73 -3.02 -2.66
N TYR A 82 4.69 -3.51 -3.44
CA TYR A 82 5.79 -4.32 -2.93
C TYR A 82 7.06 -3.51 -2.66
N ASP A 83 7.10 -2.24 -3.03
CA ASP A 83 8.28 -1.36 -2.90
C ASP A 83 8.20 -0.45 -1.67
N ARG A 84 7.36 -0.79 -0.69
CA ARG A 84 7.31 -0.14 0.63
C ARG A 84 7.77 -1.08 1.72
N VAL A 85 6.84 -1.53 2.57
CA VAL A 85 7.17 -2.38 3.72
C VAL A 85 7.63 -3.77 3.27
N ALA A 86 7.14 -4.27 2.13
CA ALA A 86 7.52 -5.58 1.63
C ALA A 86 8.98 -5.63 1.16
N SER A 87 9.48 -4.61 0.45
CA SER A 87 10.90 -4.54 0.05
C SER A 87 11.83 -4.41 1.26
N MET A 88 11.43 -3.71 2.32
CA MET A 88 12.18 -3.71 3.57
C MET A 88 12.25 -5.10 4.23
N GLN A 89 11.14 -5.86 4.23
CA GLN A 89 11.12 -7.23 4.75
C GLN A 89 12.02 -8.16 3.93
N ASP A 90 11.97 -8.04 2.60
CA ASP A 90 12.83 -8.78 1.69
C ASP A 90 14.32 -8.48 1.97
N ALA A 91 14.68 -7.21 2.10
CA ALA A 91 16.04 -6.78 2.43
C ALA A 91 16.47 -7.29 3.82
N ALA A 92 15.61 -7.16 4.83
CA ALA A 92 15.87 -7.65 6.19
C ALA A 92 16.10 -9.17 6.21
N LEU A 93 15.30 -9.93 5.46
CA LEU A 93 15.43 -11.38 5.35
C LEU A 93 16.72 -11.78 4.62
N LYS A 94 16.98 -11.22 3.44
CA LYS A 94 18.17 -11.51 2.62
C LYS A 94 19.48 -11.17 3.32
N GLN A 95 19.48 -10.10 4.11
CA GLN A 95 20.67 -9.67 4.88
C GLN A 95 20.72 -10.25 6.29
N ASN A 96 19.72 -11.05 6.69
CA ASN A 96 19.55 -11.54 8.05
C ASN A 96 19.71 -10.41 9.10
N ASN A 97 19.12 -9.25 8.82
CA ASN A 97 19.27 -8.04 9.60
C ASN A 97 17.94 -7.31 9.79
N THR A 98 17.33 -7.50 10.96
CA THR A 98 16.05 -6.85 11.31
C THR A 98 16.19 -5.35 11.59
N THR A 99 17.40 -4.78 11.70
CA THR A 99 17.56 -3.33 11.88
C THR A 99 17.11 -2.55 10.66
N ILE A 100 17.11 -3.17 9.47
CA ILE A 100 16.62 -2.56 8.23
C ILE A 100 15.18 -2.08 8.39
N LEU A 101 14.33 -2.83 9.10
CA LEU A 101 12.94 -2.45 9.35
C LEU A 101 12.78 -1.18 10.22
N LYS A 102 13.85 -0.70 10.87
CA LYS A 102 13.86 0.55 11.66
C LYS A 102 14.20 1.78 10.81
N GLU A 103 14.69 1.57 9.60
CA GLU A 103 15.10 2.63 8.69
C GLU A 103 13.87 3.34 8.09
N THR A 104 14.12 4.48 7.46
CA THR A 104 13.09 5.20 6.73
C THR A 104 12.75 4.49 5.42
N ILE A 105 11.50 4.63 4.97
CA ILE A 105 11.03 4.09 3.69
C ILE A 105 11.24 5.15 2.60
N HIS A 106 11.85 4.78 1.47
CA HIS A 106 12.25 5.73 0.42
C HIS A 106 11.08 6.34 -0.35
N ASN A 107 9.90 5.75 -0.32
CA ASN A 107 8.68 6.23 -0.97
C ASN A 107 7.55 6.49 0.04
N LEU A 108 7.93 6.76 1.30
CA LEU A 108 7.03 7.24 2.33
C LEU A 108 7.61 8.49 2.99
N VAL A 109 6.80 9.53 3.02
CA VAL A 109 7.18 10.81 3.62
C VAL A 109 6.07 11.34 4.50
N LYS A 110 6.42 12.21 5.44
CA LYS A 110 5.51 12.86 6.38
C LYS A 110 5.63 14.36 6.22
N SER A 111 4.50 15.05 6.18
CA SER A 111 4.50 16.51 6.18
C SER A 111 4.84 17.03 7.57
N THR A 112 5.85 17.90 7.66
CA THR A 112 6.21 18.56 8.93
C THR A 112 5.19 19.62 9.34
N LYS A 113 4.32 20.06 8.41
CA LYS A 113 3.22 21.01 8.67
C LYS A 113 2.00 20.36 9.28
N THR A 114 1.60 19.18 8.77
CA THR A 114 0.32 18.54 9.13
C THR A 114 0.48 17.20 9.86
N ASN A 115 1.69 16.66 9.93
CA ASN A 115 1.98 15.27 10.35
C ASN A 115 1.24 14.21 9.51
N SER A 116 0.81 14.56 8.30
CA SER A 116 0.16 13.63 7.38
C SER A 116 1.18 12.79 6.63
N ILE A 117 0.91 11.49 6.51
CA ILE A 117 1.70 10.57 5.70
C ILE A 117 1.33 10.73 4.22
N TRP A 118 2.34 10.82 3.38
CA TRP A 118 2.24 10.88 1.93
C TRP A 118 2.89 9.64 1.32
N MET A 119 2.06 8.88 0.60
CA MET A 119 2.44 7.71 -0.19
C MET A 119 2.89 8.19 -1.56
N ILE A 120 4.18 8.38 -1.75
CA ILE A 120 4.73 8.75 -3.06
C ILE A 120 5.16 7.49 -3.82
N ASP A 121 5.51 7.64 -5.10
CA ASP A 121 6.12 6.58 -5.91
C ASP A 121 5.36 5.23 -5.83
N ASN A 122 4.11 5.25 -6.29
CA ASN A 122 3.18 4.12 -6.19
C ASN A 122 3.20 3.20 -7.43
N GLU A 123 4.25 3.28 -8.25
CA GLU A 123 4.32 2.55 -9.53
C GLU A 123 4.39 1.04 -9.36
N SER A 124 4.98 0.56 -8.25
CA SER A 124 5.06 -0.86 -7.87
C SER A 124 3.75 -1.44 -7.32
N GLY A 125 2.60 -0.82 -7.62
CA GLY A 125 1.26 -1.26 -7.23
C GLY A 125 0.43 -1.77 -8.42
N PHE A 126 -0.78 -2.24 -8.12
CA PHE A 126 -1.80 -2.67 -9.08
C PHE A 126 -1.28 -3.65 -10.14
N LEU A 127 -1.33 -3.29 -11.42
CA LEU A 127 -1.14 -4.22 -12.52
C LEU A 127 0.19 -4.96 -12.44
N ASP A 128 1.27 -4.23 -12.13
CA ASP A 128 2.60 -4.79 -12.00
C ASP A 128 2.71 -5.69 -10.76
N ALA A 129 2.29 -5.20 -9.60
CA ALA A 129 2.25 -5.97 -8.36
C ALA A 129 1.44 -7.27 -8.45
N TYR A 130 0.26 -7.21 -9.07
CA TYR A 130 -0.60 -8.37 -9.22
C TYR A 130 -0.02 -9.39 -10.20
N TRP A 131 0.62 -8.93 -11.27
CA TRP A 131 1.38 -9.80 -12.13
C TRP A 131 2.54 -10.44 -11.35
N LEU A 132 3.32 -9.65 -10.59
CA LEU A 132 4.43 -10.12 -9.77
C LEU A 132 3.98 -11.24 -8.82
N MET A 133 2.92 -10.98 -8.04
CA MET A 133 2.47 -11.88 -6.98
C MET A 133 1.70 -13.11 -7.46
N TYR A 134 1.02 -13.07 -8.60
CA TYR A 134 0.10 -14.13 -9.01
C TYR A 134 0.47 -14.83 -10.33
N SER A 135 1.45 -14.30 -11.06
CA SER A 135 1.97 -14.98 -12.24
C SER A 135 2.72 -16.25 -11.84
N GLN A 136 2.41 -17.34 -12.53
CA GLN A 136 3.15 -18.60 -12.40
C GLN A 136 4.59 -18.47 -12.89
N LYS A 137 4.89 -17.43 -13.68
CA LYS A 137 6.23 -17.19 -14.25
C LYS A 137 7.24 -16.69 -13.21
N ASN A 138 6.79 -16.16 -12.07
CA ASN A 138 7.66 -15.58 -11.05
C ASN A 138 8.00 -16.56 -9.92
N GLY A 139 7.54 -17.81 -10.01
CA GLY A 139 7.97 -18.89 -9.11
C GLY A 139 7.80 -18.55 -7.63
N ASN A 140 8.88 -18.65 -6.87
CA ASN A 140 8.87 -18.44 -5.42
C ASN A 140 8.66 -16.96 -5.03
N GLU A 141 9.09 -16.01 -5.87
CA GLU A 141 8.96 -14.58 -5.61
C GLU A 141 7.50 -14.17 -5.43
N SER A 142 6.60 -14.77 -6.23
CA SER A 142 5.15 -14.63 -6.11
C SER A 142 4.64 -14.88 -4.69
N LYS A 143 5.14 -15.94 -4.04
CA LYS A 143 4.71 -16.34 -2.69
C LYS A 143 5.35 -15.48 -1.62
N PHE A 144 6.63 -15.10 -1.79
CA PHE A 144 7.34 -14.22 -0.85
C PHE A 144 6.61 -12.89 -0.65
N PHE A 145 6.27 -12.19 -1.72
CA PHE A 145 5.56 -10.92 -1.58
C PHE A 145 4.17 -11.09 -0.98
N GLN A 146 3.41 -12.12 -1.36
CA GLN A 146 2.15 -12.42 -0.70
C GLN A 146 2.31 -12.61 0.81
N ASP A 147 3.35 -13.34 1.24
CA ASP A 147 3.63 -13.59 2.66
C ASP A 147 4.06 -12.33 3.40
N PHE A 148 4.84 -11.45 2.77
CA PHE A 148 5.18 -10.15 3.34
C PHE A 148 3.95 -9.25 3.53
N HIS A 149 3.03 -9.25 2.58
CA HIS A 149 1.76 -8.53 2.72
C HIS A 149 0.87 -9.13 3.82
N ASP A 150 0.72 -10.46 3.86
CA ASP A 150 -0.07 -11.14 4.88
C ASP A 150 0.54 -10.95 6.29
N SER A 151 1.87 -11.02 6.43
CA SER A 151 2.61 -10.75 7.67
C SER A 151 2.30 -9.34 8.20
N VAL A 152 2.39 -8.33 7.33
CA VAL A 152 2.13 -6.93 7.68
C VAL A 152 0.66 -6.70 8.03
N LEU A 153 -0.28 -7.27 7.27
CA LEU A 153 -1.71 -7.20 7.58
C LEU A 153 -2.00 -7.74 9.00
N ASN A 154 -1.35 -8.84 9.37
CA ASN A 154 -1.52 -9.50 10.67
C ASN A 154 -0.92 -8.73 11.86
N THR A 155 -0.16 -7.65 11.63
CA THR A 155 0.43 -6.87 12.73
C THR A 155 -0.58 -6.00 13.47
N ASN A 156 -1.73 -5.67 12.87
CA ASN A 156 -2.64 -4.66 13.40
C ASN A 156 -4.11 -5.07 13.29
N CYS A 157 -4.86 -4.82 14.36
CA CYS A 157 -6.31 -4.99 14.46
C CYS A 157 -7.03 -3.68 14.82
N ILE A 158 -6.39 -2.53 14.60
CA ILE A 158 -6.94 -1.21 14.90
C ILE A 158 -7.09 -0.44 13.60
N PHE A 159 -8.34 -0.20 13.19
CA PHE A 159 -8.65 0.39 11.89
C PHE A 159 -9.54 1.61 12.07
N ARG A 160 -9.36 2.62 11.20
CA ARG A 160 -10.29 3.75 11.14
C ARG A 160 -11.66 3.25 10.68
N ARG A 161 -12.71 3.62 11.42
CA ARG A 161 -14.09 3.23 11.10
C ARG A 161 -14.46 3.58 9.65
N SER A 162 -14.14 4.79 9.19
CA SER A 162 -14.44 5.21 7.83
C SER A 162 -13.78 4.32 6.78
N THR A 163 -12.54 3.87 7.01
CA THR A 163 -11.83 2.97 6.08
C THR A 163 -12.56 1.63 5.97
N VAL A 164 -12.96 1.04 7.10
CA VAL A 164 -13.73 -0.21 7.13
C VAL A 164 -15.08 -0.07 6.40
N GLU A 165 -15.79 1.05 6.60
CA GLU A 165 -17.06 1.32 5.92
C GLU A 165 -16.89 1.46 4.40
N HIS A 166 -15.89 2.23 3.93
CA HIS A 166 -15.62 2.37 2.50
C HIS A 166 -15.19 1.05 1.85
N LEU A 167 -14.39 0.24 2.55
CA LEU A 167 -14.03 -1.10 2.08
C LEU A 167 -15.26 -2.02 2.03
N ARG A 168 -16.24 -1.84 2.90
CA ARG A 168 -17.48 -2.62 2.88
C ARG A 168 -18.31 -2.29 1.64
N LEU A 169 -18.40 -1.00 1.31
CA LEU A 169 -19.02 -0.55 0.07
C LEU A 169 -18.29 -1.13 -1.15
N LEU A 170 -16.95 -1.04 -1.18
CA LEU A 170 -16.16 -1.60 -2.27
C LEU A 170 -16.38 -3.11 -2.43
N ARG A 171 -16.35 -3.88 -1.33
CA ARG A 171 -16.58 -5.33 -1.33
C ARG A 171 -17.96 -5.71 -1.85
N SER A 172 -18.98 -4.92 -1.50
CA SER A 172 -20.37 -5.15 -1.89
C SER A 172 -20.63 -4.93 -3.38
N HIS A 173 -19.76 -4.20 -4.08
CA HIS A 173 -19.89 -3.99 -5.52
C HIS A 173 -19.71 -5.32 -6.28
N PRO A 174 -20.53 -5.64 -7.30
CA PRO A 174 -20.40 -6.89 -8.07
C PRO A 174 -19.06 -7.04 -8.80
N ASN A 175 -18.42 -5.92 -9.15
CA ASN A 175 -17.13 -5.89 -9.85
C ASN A 175 -16.23 -4.77 -9.29
N PRO A 176 -15.58 -4.94 -8.12
CA PRO A 176 -14.83 -3.86 -7.47
C PRO A 176 -13.64 -3.39 -8.30
N ASN A 177 -12.97 -4.30 -9.01
CA ASN A 177 -11.91 -4.00 -9.97
C ASN A 177 -12.40 -3.08 -11.11
N LYS A 178 -13.64 -3.27 -11.58
CA LYS A 178 -14.23 -2.46 -12.63
C LYS A 178 -14.49 -1.03 -12.17
N LEU A 179 -14.87 -0.82 -10.90
CA LEU A 179 -15.03 0.51 -10.33
C LEU A 179 -13.73 1.34 -10.45
N LEU A 180 -12.58 0.73 -10.15
CA LEU A 180 -11.28 1.38 -10.27
C LEU A 180 -10.91 1.65 -11.74
N ILE A 181 -11.11 0.67 -12.62
CA ILE A 181 -10.83 0.84 -14.06
C ILE A 181 -11.70 1.96 -14.64
N ASP A 182 -13.00 1.94 -14.36
CA ASP A 182 -13.95 2.94 -14.87
C ASP A 182 -13.61 4.34 -14.33
N PHE A 183 -13.19 4.45 -13.06
CA PHE A 183 -12.70 5.71 -12.48
C PHE A 183 -11.49 6.25 -13.24
N ILE A 184 -10.46 5.42 -13.47
CA ILE A 184 -9.27 5.85 -14.22
C ILE A 184 -9.65 6.21 -15.66
N VAL A 185 -10.47 5.41 -16.33
CA VAL A 185 -10.95 5.68 -17.69
C VAL A 185 -11.72 7.00 -17.80
N GLN A 186 -12.42 7.40 -16.74
CA GLN A 186 -13.17 8.65 -16.68
C GLN A 186 -12.26 9.87 -16.49
N TYR A 187 -11.24 9.76 -15.63
CA TYR A 187 -10.45 10.91 -15.18
C TYR A 187 -9.06 11.01 -15.79
N GLU A 188 -8.55 9.94 -16.42
CA GLU A 188 -7.26 9.91 -17.10
C GLU A 188 -7.47 9.81 -18.62
N PRO A 189 -7.44 10.94 -19.37
CA PRO A 189 -7.64 10.97 -20.83
C PRO A 189 -6.65 10.07 -21.57
N THR A 190 -5.47 9.96 -20.97
CA THR A 190 -4.44 8.95 -21.19
C THR A 190 -4.99 7.57 -21.52
N PHE A 191 -5.66 7.06 -20.48
CA PHE A 191 -5.56 5.68 -20.05
C PHE A 191 -6.19 4.70 -21.03
N LYS A 192 -7.25 5.10 -21.74
CA LYS A 192 -7.91 4.26 -22.75
C LYS A 192 -6.93 3.78 -23.81
N ARG A 193 -6.00 4.64 -24.24
CA ARG A 193 -4.97 4.29 -25.23
C ARG A 193 -3.93 3.35 -24.63
N GLN A 194 -3.52 3.54 -23.38
CA GLN A 194 -2.58 2.60 -22.75
C GLN A 194 -3.24 1.27 -22.42
N LEU A 195 -4.54 1.22 -22.12
CA LEU A 195 -5.24 -0.03 -21.83
C LEU A 195 -5.16 -1.04 -22.99
N SER A 196 -5.19 -0.57 -24.25
CA SER A 196 -4.97 -1.44 -25.41
C SER A 196 -3.52 -1.91 -25.57
N LEU A 197 -2.56 -1.25 -24.92
CA LEU A 197 -1.14 -1.59 -24.95
C LEU A 197 -0.72 -2.46 -23.75
N ILE A 198 -1.50 -2.45 -22.67
CA ILE A 198 -1.25 -3.27 -21.49
C ILE A 198 -1.40 -4.74 -21.86
N LYS A 199 -0.40 -5.54 -21.53
CA LYS A 199 -0.43 -7.00 -21.72
C LYS A 199 -1.66 -7.56 -21.02
N THR A 200 -2.45 -8.35 -21.74
CA THR A 200 -3.69 -8.96 -21.25
C THR A 200 -3.52 -9.72 -19.94
N ASP A 201 -2.35 -10.34 -19.72
CA ASP A 201 -2.01 -11.02 -18.48
C ASP A 201 -2.04 -10.11 -17.24
N TYR A 202 -1.51 -8.89 -17.31
CA TYR A 202 -1.43 -7.98 -16.16
C TYR A 202 -2.83 -7.60 -15.68
N LEU A 203 -3.68 -7.21 -16.63
CA LEU A 203 -5.08 -6.91 -16.34
C LEU A 203 -5.84 -8.13 -15.83
N ARG A 204 -5.56 -9.32 -16.39
CA ARG A 204 -6.16 -10.59 -15.94
C ARG A 204 -5.83 -10.89 -14.47
N TYR A 205 -4.58 -10.75 -14.05
CA TYR A 205 -4.20 -10.99 -12.65
C TYR A 205 -4.86 -9.99 -11.70
N PHE A 206 -4.86 -8.69 -12.04
CA PHE A 206 -5.55 -7.69 -11.23
C PHE A 206 -7.05 -8.00 -11.09
N THR A 207 -7.73 -8.22 -12.21
CA THR A 207 -9.18 -8.49 -12.23
C THR A 207 -9.55 -9.77 -11.48
N GLN A 208 -8.72 -10.81 -11.55
CA GLN A 208 -8.95 -12.10 -10.89
C GLN A 208 -8.74 -12.04 -9.37
N TYR A 209 -7.73 -11.32 -8.90
CA TYR A 209 -7.29 -11.39 -7.50
C TYR A 209 -7.65 -10.18 -6.65
N PHE A 210 -8.05 -9.04 -7.23
CA PHE A 210 -8.38 -7.83 -6.46
C PHE A 210 -9.51 -8.08 -5.45
N ARG A 211 -10.61 -8.73 -5.90
CA ARG A 211 -11.69 -9.15 -5.00
C ARG A 211 -11.19 -10.08 -3.90
N GLN A 212 -10.34 -11.05 -4.23
CA GLN A 212 -9.83 -12.02 -3.25
C GLN A 212 -9.03 -11.32 -2.13
N ARG A 213 -8.23 -10.30 -2.47
CA ARG A 213 -7.51 -9.51 -1.45
C ARG A 213 -8.45 -8.67 -0.60
N ILE A 214 -9.51 -8.09 -1.18
CA ILE A 214 -10.57 -7.43 -0.39
C ILE A 214 -11.20 -8.43 0.58
N ASP A 215 -11.55 -9.63 0.11
CA ASP A 215 -12.15 -10.67 0.96
C ASP A 215 -11.20 -11.11 2.08
N ARG A 216 -9.89 -11.23 1.82
CA ARG A 216 -8.88 -11.50 2.86
C ARG A 216 -8.82 -10.40 3.92
N VAL A 217 -8.85 -9.13 3.52
CA VAL A 217 -8.91 -8.00 4.47
C VAL A 217 -10.17 -8.09 5.35
N PHE A 218 -11.30 -8.48 4.78
CA PHE A 218 -12.53 -8.65 5.58
C PHE A 218 -12.47 -9.85 6.53
N ASN A 219 -11.90 -10.97 6.09
CA ASN A 219 -11.65 -12.10 6.97
C ASN A 219 -10.74 -11.68 8.14
N HIS A 220 -9.72 -10.85 7.88
CA HIS A 220 -8.87 -10.27 8.91
C HIS A 220 -9.66 -9.37 9.88
N PHE A 221 -10.50 -8.46 9.36
CA PHE A 221 -11.37 -7.64 10.20
C PHE A 221 -12.28 -8.47 11.11
N ASP A 222 -12.82 -9.58 10.62
CA ASP A 222 -13.68 -10.45 11.42
C ASP A 222 -12.89 -11.22 12.48
N ASN A 223 -11.69 -11.71 12.15
CA ASN A 223 -10.77 -12.33 13.12
C ASN A 223 -10.38 -11.35 14.24
N CYS A 224 -10.13 -10.08 13.90
CA CYS A 224 -9.84 -9.04 14.87
C CYS A 224 -10.97 -8.81 15.88
N LYS A 225 -12.25 -8.96 15.48
CA LYS A 225 -13.39 -8.82 16.40
C LYS A 225 -13.45 -9.97 17.39
N VAL A 226 -13.28 -11.22 16.93
CA VAL A 226 -13.37 -12.43 17.78
C VAL A 226 -12.36 -12.38 18.91
N ILE A 227 -11.13 -11.91 18.66
CA ILE A 227 -10.08 -11.82 19.67
C ILE A 227 -10.40 -10.76 20.73
N THR A 228 -11.10 -9.67 20.37
CA THR A 228 -11.51 -8.64 21.34
C THR A 228 -12.62 -9.08 22.30
N SER A 229 -13.37 -10.13 21.96
CA SER A 229 -14.48 -10.67 22.77
C SER A 229 -14.08 -11.73 23.81
N VAL A 230 -12.85 -12.25 23.80
CA VAL A 230 -12.42 -13.37 24.68
C VAL A 230 -11.77 -12.90 25.99
N THR A 231 -11.79 -11.61 26.30
CA THR A 231 -11.29 -11.07 27.58
C THR A 231 -12.45 -10.73 28.52
N HIS A 232 -12.82 -11.71 29.36
CA HIS A 232 -13.59 -11.54 30.60
C HIS A 232 -12.66 -11.62 31.81
#